data_AF-A0AAV3SRK9-F1
#
_entry.id   AF-A0AAV3SRK9-F1
#
_cell.length_a   1.000
_cell.length_b   1.000
_cell.length_c   1.000
_cell.angle_alpha   90.00
_cell.angle_beta   90.00
_cell.angle_gamma   90.00
#
_symmetry.space_group_name_H-M   'P 1'
#
loop_
_entity.id
_entity.type
_entity.pdbx_description
1 polymer ?
#
loop_
_entity_poly.entity_id
_entity_poly.type
_entity_poly.pdbx_seq_one_letter_code
_entity_poly.pdbx_strand_id
1 'polypeptide(L)'
;MTGGASEPPVYLVAGGSRVDAGKTTFSAGLVAHLAERAGDAVGVKPRAGNDYWFDHDDYRVATDRGRLYGKDARTLAAANTRALTAVDDSSPSPSTVTPESVNPVHRLWRPTPGRTGMLGDADRTFLCDRVTTDSGSRFVVNGAAEETGLLPEALTERLPLADATRVRDVPAFNEAMAEAHLPAIERLAARVARTPVPVVVESYADVAGTLPRDGPVAPDAVAVVDPGRARLYAGDRYAKARAVAAGSPREGSREEHVDAVTEMIEPLSTVALPALPGDVRGDPDRIAARYEQAYESLTTAVDER
;
A
#
# COMPACT_ATOMS: atom_id res chain seq x y z
N MET A 1 -34.40 -8.25 -19.04
CA MET A 1 -33.42 -7.16 -18.88
C MET A 1 -32.54 -7.52 -17.71
N THR A 2 -31.43 -8.19 -17.99
CA THR A 2 -30.40 -8.48 -16.98
C THR A 2 -29.58 -7.20 -16.82
N GLY A 3 -29.89 -6.41 -15.80
CA GLY A 3 -28.97 -5.34 -15.39
C GLY A 3 -27.66 -6.02 -15.03
N GLY A 4 -26.62 -5.82 -15.84
CA GLY A 4 -25.29 -6.32 -15.50
C GLY A 4 -24.94 -5.76 -14.13
N ALA A 5 -24.50 -6.62 -13.21
CA ALA A 5 -23.93 -6.15 -11.97
C ALA A 5 -22.81 -5.18 -12.34
N SER A 6 -22.89 -3.94 -11.84
CA SER A 6 -21.79 -2.98 -11.97
C SER A 6 -20.51 -3.65 -11.48
N GLU A 7 -19.39 -3.40 -12.15
CA GLU A 7 -18.09 -3.85 -11.65
C GLU A 7 -17.92 -3.35 -10.20
N PRO A 8 -17.37 -4.18 -9.31
CA PRO A 8 -17.22 -3.80 -7.91
C PRO A 8 -16.26 -2.61 -7.78
N PRO A 9 -16.58 -1.62 -6.94
CA PRO A 9 -15.82 -0.38 -6.89
C PRO A 9 -14.45 -0.54 -6.24
N VAL A 10 -13.49 0.23 -6.74
CA VAL A 10 -12.15 0.33 -6.17
C VAL A 10 -11.97 1.70 -5.50
N TYR A 11 -11.59 1.68 -4.23
CA TYR A 11 -11.33 2.88 -3.44
C TYR A 11 -9.83 3.05 -3.25
N LEU A 12 -9.30 4.25 -3.49
CA LEU A 12 -7.91 4.57 -3.15
C LEU A 12 -7.87 5.36 -1.84
N VAL A 13 -7.05 4.90 -0.89
CA VAL A 13 -6.75 5.64 0.34
C VAL A 13 -5.31 6.15 0.26
N ALA A 14 -5.17 7.45 0.04
CA ALA A 14 -3.90 8.14 -0.05
C ALA A 14 -3.65 9.02 1.18
N GLY A 15 -2.40 9.42 1.42
CA GLY A 15 -2.01 10.19 2.60
C GLY A 15 -1.55 11.58 2.21
N GLY A 16 -2.09 12.63 2.83
CA GLY A 16 -1.61 14.00 2.60
C GLY A 16 -0.31 14.33 3.34
N SER A 17 0.21 13.40 4.15
CA SER A 17 1.53 13.48 4.76
C SER A 17 2.35 12.21 4.51
N ARG A 18 3.68 12.38 4.45
CA ARG A 18 4.64 11.29 4.25
C ARG A 18 4.61 10.24 5.36
N VAL A 19 4.31 10.64 6.60
CA VAL A 19 4.27 9.77 7.79
C VAL A 19 2.97 10.00 8.57
N ASP A 20 2.40 8.90 9.08
CA ASP A 20 1.30 8.87 10.06
C ASP A 20 0.04 9.68 9.72
N ALA A 21 -0.35 9.69 8.45
CA ALA A 21 -1.59 10.34 8.04
C ALA A 21 -2.87 9.66 8.59
N GLY A 22 -2.77 8.43 9.10
CA GLY A 22 -3.92 7.64 9.58
C GLY A 22 -4.52 6.69 8.54
N LYS A 23 -3.87 6.55 7.36
CA LYS A 23 -4.32 5.69 6.24
C LYS A 23 -4.72 4.29 6.67
N THR A 24 -3.83 3.54 7.33
CA THR A 24 -4.09 2.14 7.71
C THR A 24 -5.35 1.97 8.56
N THR A 25 -5.56 2.88 9.52
CA THR A 25 -6.77 2.88 10.35
C THR A 25 -8.00 3.11 9.47
N PHE A 26 -7.96 4.13 8.62
CA PHE A 26 -9.05 4.44 7.70
C PHE A 26 -9.33 3.30 6.72
N SER A 27 -8.30 2.72 6.11
CA SER A 27 -8.42 1.60 5.17
C SER A 27 -9.05 0.37 5.84
N ALA A 28 -8.63 0.02 7.06
CA ALA A 28 -9.18 -1.12 7.79
C ALA A 28 -10.67 -0.93 8.11
N GLY A 29 -11.04 0.25 8.62
CA GLY A 29 -12.46 0.57 8.87
C GLY A 29 -13.29 0.64 7.58
N LEU A 30 -12.72 1.14 6.48
CA LEU A 30 -13.39 1.16 5.19
C LEU A 30 -13.64 -0.26 4.65
N VAL A 31 -12.69 -1.18 4.82
CA VAL A 31 -12.90 -2.60 4.46
C VAL A 31 -14.07 -3.18 5.25
N ALA A 32 -14.14 -2.97 6.57
CA ALA A 32 -15.25 -3.43 7.40
C ALA A 32 -16.60 -2.81 6.97
N HIS A 33 -16.65 -1.50 6.75
CA HIS A 33 -17.84 -0.80 6.27
C HIS A 33 -18.34 -1.35 4.91
N LEU A 34 -17.42 -1.58 3.98
CA LEU A 34 -17.75 -2.14 2.66
C LEU A 34 -18.21 -3.59 2.76
N ALA A 35 -17.61 -4.39 3.63
CA ALA A 35 -18.04 -5.76 3.87
C ALA A 35 -19.44 -5.84 4.48
N GLU A 36 -19.78 -4.93 5.41
CA GLU A 36 -21.15 -4.81 5.94
C GLU A 36 -22.16 -4.47 4.83
N ARG A 37 -21.80 -3.55 3.91
CA ARG A 37 -22.65 -3.16 2.78
C ARG A 37 -22.77 -4.22 1.68
N ALA A 38 -21.66 -4.84 1.29
CA ALA A 38 -21.56 -5.67 0.09
C ALA A 38 -21.40 -7.18 0.38
N GLY A 39 -21.35 -7.57 1.66
CA GLY A 39 -21.12 -8.93 2.12
C GLY A 39 -19.64 -9.30 2.25
N ASP A 40 -18.79 -8.74 1.40
CA ASP A 40 -17.34 -8.98 1.38
C ASP A 40 -16.57 -7.72 0.94
N ALA A 41 -15.34 -7.57 1.41
CA ALA A 41 -14.42 -6.54 0.93
C ALA A 41 -12.95 -6.94 1.12
N VAL A 42 -12.07 -6.33 0.32
CA VAL A 42 -10.63 -6.61 0.34
C VAL A 42 -9.81 -5.33 0.39
N GLY A 43 -8.91 -5.23 1.37
CA GLY A 43 -7.86 -4.23 1.46
C GLY A 43 -6.52 -4.75 0.94
N VAL A 44 -5.82 -3.90 0.20
CA VAL A 44 -4.47 -4.15 -0.32
C VAL A 44 -3.55 -2.96 -0.09
N LYS A 45 -2.25 -3.22 0.04
CA LYS A 45 -1.23 -2.18 0.16
C LYS A 45 -0.07 -2.54 -0.79
N PRO A 46 -0.11 -2.11 -2.06
CA PRO A 46 0.82 -2.58 -3.08
C PRO A 46 2.30 -2.40 -2.71
N ARG A 47 2.60 -1.34 -1.96
CA ARG A 47 3.93 -1.08 -1.42
C ARG A 47 3.85 -0.62 0.03
N ALA A 48 4.76 -1.13 0.84
CA ALA A 48 4.91 -0.74 2.24
C ALA A 48 6.40 -0.74 2.62
N GLY A 49 6.69 -0.24 3.81
CA GLY A 49 8.00 -0.41 4.39
C GLY A 49 7.99 -0.13 5.87
N ASN A 50 8.97 -0.70 6.56
CA ASN A 50 9.23 -0.49 7.97
C ASN A 50 10.62 0.14 8.13
N ASP A 51 10.84 0.81 9.24
CA ASP A 51 12.16 1.18 9.70
C ASP A 51 12.64 0.23 10.81
N TYR A 52 13.86 -0.28 10.68
CA TYR A 52 14.45 -1.24 11.62
C TYR A 52 14.52 -0.72 13.06
N TRP A 53 14.61 0.61 13.25
CA TRP A 53 14.67 1.26 14.55
C TRP A 53 13.29 1.68 15.04
N PHE A 54 12.51 2.42 14.24
CA PHE A 54 11.20 2.93 14.67
C PHE A 54 10.14 1.83 14.77
N ASP A 55 10.18 0.84 13.88
CA ASP A 55 9.22 -0.26 13.81
C ASP A 55 9.85 -1.57 14.31
N HIS A 56 10.78 -1.48 15.26
CA HIS A 56 11.62 -2.61 15.69
C HIS A 56 10.80 -3.83 16.15
N ASP A 57 9.71 -3.60 16.87
CA ASP A 57 8.86 -4.69 17.36
C ASP A 57 8.12 -5.38 16.20
N ASP A 58 7.61 -4.63 15.23
CA ASP A 58 6.96 -5.18 14.04
C ASP A 58 7.96 -5.93 13.14
N TYR A 59 9.17 -5.39 13.00
CA TYR A 59 10.29 -6.07 12.37
C TYR A 59 10.60 -7.41 13.04
N ARG A 60 10.71 -7.46 14.37
CA ARG A 60 11.00 -8.70 15.11
C ARG A 60 9.89 -9.72 14.95
N VAL A 61 8.63 -9.32 15.11
CA VAL A 61 7.47 -10.22 14.97
C VAL A 61 7.43 -10.90 13.60
N ALA A 62 7.78 -10.17 12.53
CA ALA A 62 7.85 -10.74 11.19
C ALA A 62 9.09 -11.65 11.01
N THR A 63 10.27 -11.15 11.38
CA THR A 63 11.55 -11.84 11.11
C THR A 63 11.78 -13.07 11.97
N ASP A 64 11.23 -13.14 13.19
CA ASP A 64 11.28 -14.36 14.02
C ASP A 64 10.56 -15.55 13.36
N ARG A 65 9.78 -15.31 12.28
CA ARG A 65 9.11 -16.32 11.46
C ARG A 65 9.73 -16.48 10.07
N GLY A 66 10.91 -15.93 9.83
CA GLY A 66 11.58 -15.97 8.53
C GLY A 66 10.92 -15.10 7.46
N ARG A 67 10.13 -14.11 7.88
CA ARG A 67 9.32 -13.26 7.00
C ARG A 67 9.67 -11.79 7.22
N LEU A 68 9.33 -10.94 6.26
CA LEU A 68 9.38 -9.48 6.40
C LEU A 68 7.96 -8.97 6.21
N TYR A 69 7.43 -7.99 6.92
CA TYR A 69 6.18 -7.28 6.57
C TYR A 69 5.92 -6.25 7.66
N GLY A 70 5.06 -5.27 7.35
CA GLY A 70 4.70 -4.21 8.26
C GLY A 70 3.40 -4.46 8.99
N LYS A 71 3.20 -3.68 10.05
CA LYS A 71 1.92 -3.59 10.75
C LYS A 71 0.77 -3.29 9.80
N ASP A 72 0.97 -2.42 8.82
CA ASP A 72 -0.08 -2.05 7.88
C ASP A 72 -0.59 -3.23 7.05
N ALA A 73 0.34 -3.99 6.45
CA ALA A 73 -0.01 -5.18 5.68
C ALA A 73 -0.67 -6.25 6.57
N ARG A 74 -0.23 -6.39 7.83
CA ARG A 74 -0.84 -7.29 8.82
C ARG A 74 -2.26 -6.84 9.19
N THR A 75 -2.47 -5.56 9.43
CA THR A 75 -3.78 -4.99 9.78
C THR A 75 -4.76 -5.16 8.62
N LEU A 76 -4.37 -4.84 7.38
CA LEU A 76 -5.22 -5.03 6.21
C LEU A 76 -5.53 -6.50 5.95
N ALA A 77 -4.53 -7.38 6.02
CA ALA A 77 -4.76 -8.81 5.85
C ALA A 77 -5.75 -9.37 6.89
N ALA A 78 -5.73 -8.85 8.13
CA ALA A 78 -6.67 -9.23 9.17
C ALA A 78 -8.07 -8.62 9.00
N ALA A 79 -8.19 -7.45 8.37
CA ALA A 79 -9.47 -6.80 8.09
C ALA A 79 -10.21 -7.41 6.89
N ASN A 80 -9.50 -8.09 5.98
CA ASN A 80 -10.09 -8.68 4.79
C ASN A 80 -11.05 -9.83 5.13
N THR A 81 -12.26 -9.78 4.58
CA THR A 81 -13.25 -10.86 4.75
C THR A 81 -13.01 -12.02 3.80
N ARG A 82 -12.25 -11.79 2.73
CA ARG A 82 -11.86 -12.81 1.75
C ARG A 82 -10.50 -12.55 1.13
N ALA A 83 -9.95 -13.58 0.50
CA ALA A 83 -8.77 -13.44 -0.34
C ALA A 83 -9.11 -12.77 -1.69
N LEU A 84 -8.14 -12.03 -2.24
CA LEU A 84 -8.14 -11.60 -3.63
C LEU A 84 -8.26 -12.81 -4.56
N THR A 85 -9.00 -12.64 -5.66
CA THR A 85 -9.09 -13.66 -6.72
C THR A 85 -7.69 -13.99 -7.25
N ALA A 86 -7.41 -15.28 -7.44
CA ALA A 86 -6.17 -15.74 -8.06
C ALA A 86 -6.13 -15.34 -9.55
N VAL A 87 -4.94 -15.29 -10.15
CA VAL A 87 -4.81 -15.03 -11.58
C VAL A 87 -5.20 -16.28 -12.39
N ASP A 88 -5.06 -17.47 -11.79
CA ASP A 88 -5.46 -18.75 -12.33
C ASP A 88 -6.57 -19.40 -11.48
N ASP A 89 -7.64 -19.90 -12.12
CA ASP A 89 -8.73 -20.62 -11.44
C ASP A 89 -8.27 -21.98 -10.84
N SER A 90 -7.04 -22.41 -11.14
CA SER A 90 -6.45 -23.68 -10.71
C SER A 90 -5.84 -23.64 -9.30
N SER A 91 -5.54 -22.45 -8.76
CA SER A 91 -4.92 -22.35 -7.45
C SER A 91 -5.98 -22.25 -6.35
N PRO A 92 -6.00 -23.15 -5.36
CA PRO A 92 -6.96 -23.08 -4.27
C PRO A 92 -6.82 -21.73 -3.55
N SER A 93 -7.94 -21.07 -3.29
CA SER A 93 -7.95 -19.84 -2.49
C SER A 93 -7.33 -20.14 -1.12
N PRO A 94 -6.33 -19.36 -0.66
CA PRO A 94 -5.70 -19.64 0.62
C PRO A 94 -6.73 -19.52 1.74
N SER A 95 -6.66 -20.43 2.72
CA SER A 95 -7.57 -20.44 3.88
C SER A 95 -7.42 -19.21 4.78
N THR A 96 -6.33 -18.45 4.63
CA THR A 96 -6.05 -17.22 5.36
C THR A 96 -5.40 -16.18 4.46
N VAL A 97 -5.82 -14.92 4.59
CA VAL A 97 -5.18 -13.79 3.91
C VAL A 97 -3.86 -13.47 4.62
N THR A 98 -2.75 -13.50 3.90
CA THR A 98 -1.43 -13.18 4.46
C THR A 98 -1.03 -11.73 4.15
N PRO A 99 -0.22 -11.08 5.00
CA PRO A 99 0.37 -9.77 4.71
C PRO A 99 1.02 -9.68 3.32
N GLU A 100 1.73 -10.70 2.87
CA GLU A 100 2.41 -10.75 1.58
C GLU A 100 1.43 -10.84 0.40
N SER A 101 0.28 -11.50 0.61
CA SER A 101 -0.74 -11.61 -0.43
C SER A 101 -1.40 -10.28 -0.78
N VAL A 102 -1.38 -9.32 0.16
CA VAL A 102 -1.93 -7.96 0.04
C VAL A 102 -0.84 -6.89 -0.14
N ASN A 103 0.42 -7.22 0.20
CA ASN A 103 1.59 -6.35 0.10
C ASN A 103 2.74 -7.05 -0.66
N PRO A 104 2.76 -6.95 -2.00
CA PRO A 104 3.74 -7.63 -2.83
C PRO A 104 5.15 -7.06 -2.66
N VAL A 105 5.29 -5.76 -2.36
CA VAL A 105 6.60 -5.11 -2.18
C VAL A 105 6.71 -4.50 -0.79
N HIS A 106 7.71 -4.93 -0.02
CA HIS A 106 7.96 -4.42 1.33
C HIS A 106 9.41 -4.03 1.52
N ARG A 107 9.67 -2.77 1.89
CA ARG A 107 11.03 -2.25 2.11
C ARG A 107 11.39 -2.17 3.58
N LEU A 108 12.58 -2.64 3.94
CA LEU A 108 13.17 -2.36 5.25
C LEU A 108 14.16 -1.21 5.13
N TRP A 109 13.94 -0.17 5.94
CA TRP A 109 14.81 0.98 6.12
C TRP A 109 15.61 0.88 7.42
N ARG A 110 16.65 1.69 7.54
CA ARG A 110 17.35 1.95 8.79
C ARG A 110 17.72 3.44 8.85
N PRO A 111 17.66 4.10 10.02
CA PRO A 111 18.15 5.45 10.19
C PRO A 111 19.67 5.47 10.04
N THR A 112 20.17 6.38 9.22
CA THR A 112 21.59 6.63 9.00
C THR A 112 21.86 8.15 9.01
N PRO A 113 21.81 8.79 10.20
CA PRO A 113 21.95 10.24 10.32
C PRO A 113 23.23 10.77 9.67
N GLY A 114 23.12 11.90 8.98
CA GLY A 114 24.22 12.55 8.25
C GLY A 114 24.62 11.85 6.95
N ARG A 115 23.81 10.91 6.46
CA ARG A 115 24.05 10.20 5.19
C ARG A 115 22.81 10.26 4.31
N THR A 116 23.03 10.36 3.00
CA THR A 116 21.99 10.12 2.01
C THR A 116 22.15 8.70 1.49
N GLY A 117 21.10 7.88 1.65
CA GLY A 117 21.10 6.52 1.15
C GLY A 117 21.13 6.46 -0.38
N MET A 118 21.42 5.28 -0.94
CA MET A 118 21.47 5.05 -2.40
C MET A 118 20.20 5.51 -3.13
N LEU A 119 19.04 5.46 -2.47
CA LEU A 119 17.75 5.86 -3.04
C LEU A 119 17.43 7.36 -2.85
N GLY A 120 18.41 8.17 -2.46
CA GLY A 120 18.27 9.63 -2.35
C GLY A 120 17.61 10.11 -1.05
N ASP A 121 17.15 9.21 -0.18
CA ASP A 121 16.58 9.61 1.09
C ASP A 121 17.67 10.05 2.10
N ALA A 122 17.53 11.26 2.63
CA ALA A 122 18.37 11.76 3.71
C ALA A 122 18.12 11.02 5.03
N ASP A 123 19.18 10.87 5.81
CA ASP A 123 19.19 10.30 7.17
C ASP A 123 18.67 8.87 7.28
N ARG A 124 18.51 8.15 6.16
CA ARG A 124 18.11 6.74 6.14
C ARG A 124 18.68 5.97 4.96
N THR A 125 18.85 4.68 5.15
CA THR A 125 19.37 3.75 4.15
C THR A 125 18.43 2.56 4.02
N PHE A 126 18.02 2.20 2.80
CA PHE A 126 17.28 0.96 2.58
C PHE A 126 18.23 -0.22 2.78
N LEU A 127 17.76 -1.27 3.46
CA LEU A 127 18.55 -2.47 3.73
C LEU A 127 18.20 -3.58 2.74
N CYS A 128 16.91 -3.88 2.60
CA CYS A 128 16.42 -4.84 1.63
C CYS A 128 14.94 -4.59 1.29
N ASP A 129 14.54 -5.07 0.11
CA ASP A 129 13.15 -5.20 -0.28
C ASP A 129 12.79 -6.69 -0.31
N ARG A 130 11.61 -7.03 0.23
CA ARG A 130 10.93 -8.29 -0.08
C ARG A 130 9.95 -8.06 -1.20
N VAL A 131 10.03 -8.93 -2.21
CA VAL A 131 9.16 -8.93 -3.38
C VAL A 131 8.43 -10.28 -3.48
N THR A 132 7.11 -10.25 -3.60
CA THR A 132 6.28 -11.44 -3.77
C THR A 132 6.28 -11.88 -5.23
N THR A 133 6.56 -13.16 -5.45
CA THR A 133 6.62 -13.86 -6.73
C THR A 133 5.61 -14.99 -6.74
N ASP A 134 5.40 -15.62 -7.89
CA ASP A 134 4.46 -16.75 -8.01
C ASP A 134 4.90 -17.97 -7.19
N SER A 135 6.20 -18.09 -6.91
CA SER A 135 6.79 -19.20 -6.15
C SER A 135 7.16 -18.84 -4.70
N GLY A 136 6.74 -17.68 -4.19
CA GLY A 136 7.06 -17.23 -2.82
C GLY A 136 7.69 -15.84 -2.76
N SER A 137 8.59 -15.60 -1.82
CA SER A 137 9.27 -14.29 -1.66
C SER A 137 10.69 -14.32 -2.20
N ARG A 138 11.09 -13.25 -2.89
CA ARG A 138 12.49 -12.94 -3.24
C ARG A 138 12.94 -11.69 -2.49
N PHE A 139 14.23 -11.60 -2.21
CA PHE A 139 14.84 -10.42 -1.60
C PHE A 139 15.76 -9.68 -2.55
N VAL A 140 15.73 -8.35 -2.48
CA VAL A 140 16.70 -7.46 -3.11
C VAL A 140 17.43 -6.71 -1.99
N VAL A 141 18.73 -6.95 -1.84
CA VAL A 141 19.56 -6.42 -0.76
C VAL A 141 20.38 -5.24 -1.25
N ASN A 142 20.49 -4.20 -0.43
CA ASN A 142 21.46 -3.13 -0.62
C ASN A 142 22.87 -3.65 -0.36
N GLY A 143 23.58 -4.02 -1.43
CA GLY A 143 24.96 -4.53 -1.37
C GLY A 143 25.95 -3.49 -0.83
N ALA A 144 25.75 -2.21 -1.12
CA ALA A 144 26.61 -1.14 -0.58
C ALA A 144 26.43 -0.99 0.95
N ALA A 145 25.21 -1.15 1.45
CA ALA A 145 24.96 -1.19 2.90
C ALA A 145 25.53 -2.46 3.54
N GLU A 146 25.47 -3.61 2.85
CA GLU A 146 26.02 -4.88 3.33
C GLU A 146 27.54 -4.78 3.49
N GLU A 147 28.24 -4.29 2.46
CA GLU A 147 29.70 -4.12 2.43
C GLU A 147 30.22 -3.14 3.50
N THR A 148 29.38 -2.19 3.93
CA THR A 148 29.72 -1.21 4.97
C THR A 148 29.24 -1.61 6.37
N GLY A 149 28.73 -2.85 6.54
CA GLY A 149 28.28 -3.37 7.83
C GLY A 149 26.99 -2.72 8.36
N LEU A 150 26.18 -2.12 7.48
CA LEU A 150 24.90 -1.52 7.85
C LEU A 150 23.76 -2.55 7.94
N LEU A 151 23.91 -3.73 7.35
CA LEU A 151 22.96 -4.83 7.52
C LEU A 151 23.12 -5.46 8.92
N PRO A 152 22.07 -5.50 9.74
CA PRO A 152 22.12 -6.18 11.04
C PRO A 152 22.36 -7.69 10.86
N GLU A 153 23.21 -8.30 11.68
CA GLU A 153 23.47 -9.75 11.66
C GLU A 153 22.18 -10.57 11.85
N ALA A 154 21.33 -10.14 12.79
CA ALA A 154 20.03 -10.77 13.02
C ALA A 154 19.12 -10.73 11.78
N LEU A 155 19.30 -9.79 10.85
CA LEU A 155 18.54 -9.75 9.59
C LEU A 155 18.99 -10.90 8.66
N THR A 156 20.31 -11.09 8.53
CA THR A 156 20.89 -12.14 7.69
C THR A 156 20.66 -13.55 8.24
N GLU A 157 20.55 -13.70 9.56
CA GLU A 157 20.22 -14.98 10.21
C GLU A 157 18.74 -15.35 10.06
N ARG A 158 17.87 -14.35 10.12
CA ARG A 158 16.41 -14.58 10.14
C ARG A 158 15.80 -14.68 8.76
N LEU A 159 16.35 -14.00 7.76
CA LEU A 159 15.80 -13.98 6.40
C LEU A 159 16.68 -14.79 5.44
N PRO A 160 16.09 -15.41 4.39
CA PRO A 160 16.85 -16.17 3.40
C PRO A 160 17.56 -15.22 2.42
N LEU A 161 18.57 -14.49 2.91
CA LEU A 161 19.30 -13.48 2.13
C LEU A 161 20.51 -14.04 1.36
N ALA A 162 20.83 -15.32 1.50
CA ALA A 162 21.92 -15.96 0.78
C ALA A 162 21.74 -15.81 -0.74
N ASP A 163 20.55 -16.13 -1.24
CA ASP A 163 20.19 -16.09 -2.67
C ASP A 163 19.62 -14.74 -3.13
N ALA A 164 19.71 -13.69 -2.29
CA ALA A 164 19.15 -12.38 -2.61
C ALA A 164 19.91 -11.68 -3.74
N THR A 165 19.17 -10.94 -4.58
CA THR A 165 19.79 -10.03 -5.56
C THR A 165 20.45 -8.88 -4.82
N ARG A 166 21.75 -8.66 -5.04
CA ARG A 166 22.47 -7.54 -4.43
C ARG A 166 22.64 -6.41 -5.43
N VAL A 167 22.17 -5.24 -5.05
CA VAL A 167 22.27 -4.00 -5.85
C VAL A 167 23.17 -3.01 -5.13
N ARG A 168 24.10 -2.39 -5.87
CA ARG A 168 25.12 -1.51 -5.30
C ARG A 168 24.96 -0.04 -5.70
N ASP A 169 24.13 0.21 -6.70
CA ASP A 169 23.88 1.54 -7.24
C ASP A 169 22.43 1.65 -7.75
N VAL A 170 22.06 2.88 -8.12
CA VAL A 170 20.72 3.19 -8.62
C VAL A 170 20.39 2.48 -9.94
N PRO A 171 21.30 2.39 -10.94
CA PRO A 171 21.05 1.59 -12.15
C PRO A 171 20.70 0.13 -11.87
N ALA A 172 21.51 -0.58 -11.07
CA ALA A 172 21.23 -1.98 -10.71
C ALA A 172 19.92 -2.12 -9.92
N PHE A 173 19.61 -1.14 -9.07
CA PHE A 173 18.33 -1.12 -8.36
C PHE A 173 17.14 -0.92 -9.32
N ASN A 174 17.28 -0.05 -10.32
CA ASN A 174 16.25 0.17 -11.33
C ASN A 174 16.01 -1.09 -12.20
N GLU A 175 17.06 -1.84 -12.51
CA GLU A 175 16.95 -3.15 -13.17
C GLU A 175 16.18 -4.14 -12.29
N ALA A 176 16.55 -4.27 -11.01
CA ALA A 176 15.83 -5.12 -10.07
C ALA A 176 14.35 -4.72 -9.91
N MET A 177 14.05 -3.42 -9.89
CA MET A 177 12.68 -2.91 -9.87
C MET A 177 11.89 -3.32 -11.12
N ALA A 178 12.51 -3.25 -12.31
CA ALA A 178 11.88 -3.64 -13.57
C ALA A 178 11.64 -5.15 -13.65
N GLU A 179 12.60 -5.96 -13.18
CA GLU A 179 12.51 -7.42 -13.25
C GLU A 179 11.59 -8.03 -12.19
N ALA A 180 11.52 -7.45 -10.99
CA ALA A 180 10.84 -8.08 -9.85
C ALA A 180 9.69 -7.24 -9.29
N HIS A 181 9.93 -5.97 -8.96
CA HIS A 181 8.94 -5.16 -8.24
C HIS A 181 7.74 -4.77 -9.10
N LEU A 182 7.99 -4.30 -10.32
CA LEU A 182 6.94 -3.90 -11.26
C LEU A 182 6.02 -5.10 -11.59
N PRO A 183 6.54 -6.27 -12.01
CA PRO A 183 5.70 -7.45 -12.22
C PRO A 183 4.90 -7.86 -10.98
N ALA A 184 5.45 -7.72 -9.77
CA ALA A 184 4.73 -8.05 -8.54
C ALA A 184 3.55 -7.11 -8.27
N ILE A 185 3.72 -5.82 -8.56
CA ILE A 185 2.65 -4.82 -8.46
C ILE A 185 1.61 -5.03 -9.57
N GLU A 186 2.02 -5.35 -10.80
CA GLU A 186 1.13 -5.65 -11.93
C GLU A 186 0.27 -6.90 -11.67
N ARG A 187 0.87 -7.97 -11.12
CA ARG A 187 0.11 -9.15 -10.69
C ARG A 187 -0.94 -8.81 -9.63
N LEU A 188 -0.59 -7.96 -8.65
CA LEU A 188 -1.57 -7.49 -7.68
C LEU A 188 -2.69 -6.69 -8.36
N ALA A 189 -2.37 -5.77 -9.27
CA ALA A 189 -3.37 -5.01 -10.01
C ALA A 189 -4.32 -5.91 -10.80
N ALA A 190 -3.79 -6.94 -11.47
CA ALA A 190 -4.59 -7.93 -12.19
C ALA A 190 -5.53 -8.72 -11.26
N ARG A 191 -5.09 -9.06 -10.04
CA ARG A 191 -5.92 -9.73 -9.03
C ARG A 191 -7.02 -8.80 -8.50
N VAL A 192 -6.70 -7.52 -8.28
CA VAL A 192 -7.67 -6.50 -7.88
C VAL A 192 -8.76 -6.35 -8.95
N ALA A 193 -8.39 -6.21 -10.23
CA ALA A 193 -9.35 -6.10 -11.33
C ALA A 193 -10.29 -7.29 -11.49
N ARG A 194 -9.86 -8.50 -11.06
CA ARG A 194 -10.67 -9.73 -11.10
C ARG A 194 -11.45 -10.01 -9.82
N THR A 195 -11.27 -9.19 -8.78
CA THR A 195 -11.90 -9.43 -7.48
C THR A 195 -13.35 -8.97 -7.54
N PRO A 196 -14.36 -9.85 -7.37
CA PRO A 196 -15.77 -9.53 -7.61
C PRO A 196 -16.44 -8.81 -6.43
N VAL A 197 -15.66 -8.11 -5.60
CA VAL A 197 -16.11 -7.40 -4.40
C VAL A 197 -15.37 -6.07 -4.27
N PRO A 198 -15.87 -5.08 -3.51
CA PRO A 198 -15.18 -3.82 -3.32
C PRO A 198 -13.73 -3.99 -2.84
N VAL A 199 -12.82 -3.20 -3.40
CA VAL A 199 -11.39 -3.24 -3.05
C VAL A 199 -10.90 -1.88 -2.55
N VAL A 200 -10.23 -1.88 -1.40
CA VAL A 200 -9.53 -0.72 -0.85
C VAL A 200 -8.04 -0.84 -1.15
N VAL A 201 -7.49 0.11 -1.90
CA VAL A 201 -6.06 0.21 -2.22
C VAL A 201 -5.44 1.29 -1.35
N GLU A 202 -4.56 0.92 -0.43
CA GLU A 202 -3.81 1.87 0.39
C GLU A 202 -2.50 2.26 -0.28
N SER A 203 -2.25 3.57 -0.38
CA SER A 203 -1.01 4.10 -0.96
C SER A 203 0.19 4.02 -0.01
N TYR A 204 1.39 4.19 -0.57
CA TYR A 204 2.65 4.20 0.17
C TYR A 204 3.02 5.64 0.52
N ALA A 205 3.29 5.93 1.80
CA ALA A 205 3.64 7.28 2.27
C ALA A 205 2.64 8.34 1.74
N ASP A 206 3.13 9.35 1.04
CA ASP A 206 2.41 10.44 0.38
C ASP A 206 2.32 10.26 -1.14
N VAL A 207 2.51 9.03 -1.64
CA VAL A 207 2.37 8.72 -3.07
C VAL A 207 0.89 8.72 -3.46
N ALA A 208 0.57 9.38 -4.56
CA ALA A 208 -0.79 9.58 -5.08
C ALA A 208 -1.39 8.31 -5.69
N GLY A 209 -0.59 7.30 -6.03
CA GLY A 209 -1.11 6.01 -6.47
C GLY A 209 0.00 4.97 -6.62
N THR A 210 -0.26 3.76 -6.13
CA THR A 210 0.75 2.69 -6.10
C THR A 210 0.49 1.58 -7.12
N LEU A 211 -0.67 1.56 -7.77
CA LEU A 211 -0.95 0.72 -8.92
C LEU A 211 -0.55 1.43 -10.23
N PRO A 212 -0.23 0.68 -11.30
CA PRO A 212 0.15 1.24 -12.59
C PRO A 212 -0.97 2.11 -13.15
N ARG A 213 -0.63 3.32 -13.63
CA ARG A 213 -1.61 4.27 -14.20
C ARG A 213 -2.36 3.69 -15.40
N ASP A 214 -1.61 3.07 -16.30
CA ASP A 214 -2.13 2.46 -17.52
C ASP A 214 -2.51 0.98 -17.30
N GLY A 215 -2.67 0.59 -16.04
CA GLY A 215 -3.07 -0.76 -15.63
C GLY A 215 -4.58 -0.98 -15.68
N PRO A 216 -5.05 -2.19 -15.34
CA PRO A 216 -6.46 -2.56 -15.43
C PRO A 216 -7.33 -2.00 -14.30
N VAL A 217 -6.77 -1.20 -13.38
CA VAL A 217 -7.45 -0.72 -12.19
C VAL A 217 -7.36 0.79 -12.12
N ALA A 218 -8.51 1.45 -12.12
CA ALA A 218 -8.65 2.86 -11.78
C ALA A 218 -9.53 2.98 -10.52
N PRO A 219 -9.25 3.91 -9.60
CA PRO A 219 -10.12 4.12 -8.46
C PRO A 219 -11.43 4.80 -8.90
N ASP A 220 -12.52 4.42 -8.25
CA ASP A 220 -13.83 5.04 -8.40
C ASP A 220 -13.98 6.27 -7.51
N ALA A 221 -13.41 6.20 -6.32
CA ALA A 221 -13.29 7.31 -5.39
C ALA A 221 -11.97 7.27 -4.63
N VAL A 222 -11.52 8.43 -4.18
CA VAL A 222 -10.25 8.59 -3.46
C VAL A 222 -10.49 9.31 -2.14
N ALA A 223 -9.99 8.75 -1.05
CA ALA A 223 -9.89 9.43 0.23
C ALA A 223 -8.42 9.83 0.46
N VAL A 224 -8.15 11.13 0.49
CA VAL A 224 -6.87 11.67 0.95
C VAL A 224 -6.99 11.94 2.45
N VAL A 225 -6.33 11.10 3.23
CA VAL A 225 -6.38 11.12 4.69
C VAL A 225 -5.27 12.02 5.23
N ASP A 226 -5.65 12.90 6.15
CA ASP A 226 -4.77 13.76 6.94
C ASP A 226 -5.11 13.56 8.43
N PRO A 227 -4.21 13.91 9.37
CA PRO A 227 -4.58 13.98 10.78
C PRO A 227 -5.83 14.85 10.99
N GLY A 228 -6.90 14.24 11.50
CA GLY A 228 -8.15 14.92 11.83
C GLY A 228 -9.17 15.07 10.69
N ARG A 229 -8.87 14.64 9.45
CA ARG A 229 -9.82 14.76 8.32
C ARG A 229 -9.53 13.81 7.16
N ALA A 230 -10.54 13.60 6.32
CA ALA A 230 -10.40 13.04 4.98
C ALA A 230 -10.96 14.01 3.94
N ARG A 231 -10.22 14.22 2.86
CA ARG A 231 -10.69 14.92 1.65
C ARG A 231 -11.07 13.88 0.61
N LEU A 232 -12.30 13.93 0.11
CA LEU A 232 -12.84 12.93 -0.79
C LEU A 232 -12.85 13.45 -2.23
N TYR A 233 -12.44 12.64 -3.20
CA TYR A 233 -12.33 13.03 -4.60
C TYR A 233 -13.01 11.98 -5.50
N ALA A 234 -13.60 12.46 -6.59
CA ALA A 234 -14.03 11.59 -7.70
C ALA A 234 -12.80 10.93 -8.32
N GLY A 235 -12.84 9.61 -8.49
CA GLY A 235 -11.69 8.82 -8.92
C GLY A 235 -11.16 9.18 -10.30
N ASP A 236 -12.03 9.58 -11.23
CA ASP A 236 -11.66 9.97 -12.60
C ASP A 236 -10.97 11.34 -12.62
N ARG A 237 -11.45 12.30 -11.81
CA ARG A 237 -10.79 13.59 -11.63
C ARG A 237 -9.42 13.43 -11.01
N TYR A 238 -9.30 12.57 -9.99
CA TYR A 238 -8.04 12.25 -9.35
C TYR A 238 -7.06 11.57 -10.31
N ALA A 239 -7.52 10.58 -11.09
CA ALA A 239 -6.69 9.90 -12.09
C ALA A 239 -6.18 10.85 -13.19
N LYS A 240 -7.05 11.75 -13.68
CA LYS A 240 -6.66 12.79 -14.66
C LYS A 240 -5.61 13.74 -14.07
N ALA A 241 -5.81 14.22 -12.85
CA ALA A 241 -4.85 15.08 -12.17
C ALA A 241 -3.50 14.36 -11.96
N ARG A 242 -3.52 13.10 -11.53
CA ARG A 242 -2.30 12.27 -11.39
C ARG A 242 -1.54 12.12 -12.71
N ALA A 243 -2.23 11.94 -13.83
CA ALA A 243 -1.59 11.86 -15.14
C ALA A 243 -0.91 13.18 -15.55
N VAL A 244 -1.50 14.32 -15.19
CA VAL A 244 -0.90 15.66 -15.43
C VAL A 244 0.31 15.90 -14.54
N ALA A 245 0.25 15.53 -13.25
CA ALA A 245 1.36 15.68 -12.31
C ALA A 245 2.64 14.98 -12.80
N ALA A 246 2.48 13.72 -13.28
CA ALA A 246 3.56 12.89 -13.79
C ALA A 246 4.28 13.47 -15.03
N GLY A 247 3.65 14.39 -15.77
CA GLY A 247 4.22 15.04 -16.96
C GLY A 247 4.99 16.33 -16.68
N SER A 248 5.10 16.75 -15.40
CA SER A 248 5.71 18.04 -15.07
C SER A 248 7.24 17.96 -15.08
N PRO A 249 7.97 19.00 -15.56
CA PRO A 249 9.44 19.03 -15.57
C PRO A 249 10.11 19.02 -14.19
N ARG A 250 9.33 19.06 -13.08
CA ARG A 250 9.82 19.22 -11.71
C ARG A 250 10.16 17.91 -11.01
N GLU A 251 9.77 16.75 -11.52
CA GLU A 251 9.98 15.47 -10.84
C GLU A 251 10.87 14.52 -11.65
N GLY A 252 12.12 14.39 -11.21
CA GLY A 252 13.03 13.31 -11.62
C GLY A 252 12.72 11.97 -10.94
N SER A 253 11.66 11.89 -10.14
CA SER A 253 11.16 10.70 -9.46
C SER A 253 9.94 10.16 -10.20
N ARG A 254 9.91 8.85 -10.47
CA ARG A 254 8.76 8.15 -11.07
C ARG A 254 7.51 8.09 -10.17
N GLU A 255 7.55 8.71 -8.99
CA GLU A 255 6.47 8.67 -7.99
C GLU A 255 5.78 10.02 -7.95
N GLU A 256 4.46 10.03 -8.20
CA GLU A 256 3.63 11.23 -8.07
C GLU A 256 3.22 11.43 -6.60
N HIS A 257 3.41 12.63 -6.06
CA HIS A 257 3.01 12.96 -4.70
C HIS A 257 1.57 13.49 -4.62
N VAL A 258 0.90 13.23 -3.49
CA VAL A 258 -0.50 13.59 -3.25
C VAL A 258 -0.74 15.09 -3.31
N ASP A 259 0.20 15.91 -2.83
CA ASP A 259 0.13 17.37 -2.88
C ASP A 259 0.06 17.87 -4.33
N ALA A 260 0.98 17.43 -5.19
CA ALA A 260 0.99 17.78 -6.61
C ALA A 260 -0.34 17.46 -7.29
N VAL A 261 -0.95 16.31 -6.97
CA VAL A 261 -2.26 15.93 -7.53
C VAL A 261 -3.39 16.79 -6.96
N THR A 262 -3.44 16.96 -5.65
CA THR A 262 -4.56 17.63 -4.97
C THR A 262 -4.55 19.16 -5.12
N GLU A 263 -3.43 19.78 -5.48
CA GLU A 263 -3.37 21.20 -5.85
C GLU A 263 -4.14 21.52 -7.16
N MET A 264 -4.36 20.52 -8.01
CA MET A 264 -5.02 20.69 -9.31
C MET A 264 -6.55 20.49 -9.29
N ILE A 265 -7.10 19.94 -8.20
CA ILE A 265 -8.50 19.53 -8.12
C ILE A 265 -9.11 19.84 -6.76
N GLU A 266 -10.37 20.27 -6.76
CA GLU A 266 -11.14 20.45 -5.54
C GLU A 266 -11.73 19.13 -5.04
N PRO A 267 -11.73 18.87 -3.71
CA PRO A 267 -12.43 17.72 -3.16
C PRO A 267 -13.95 17.86 -3.34
N LEU A 268 -14.63 16.73 -3.47
CA LEU A 268 -16.10 16.65 -3.41
C LEU A 268 -16.60 17.05 -2.03
N SER A 269 -15.88 16.63 -0.99
CA SER A 269 -16.17 16.98 0.40
C SER A 269 -14.93 16.81 1.28
N THR A 270 -14.97 17.45 2.45
CA THR A 270 -13.99 17.24 3.53
C THR A 270 -14.74 16.83 4.78
N VAL A 271 -14.38 15.68 5.35
CA VAL A 271 -15.03 15.10 6.53
C VAL A 271 -14.05 15.05 7.69
N ALA A 272 -14.52 15.32 8.91
CA ALA A 272 -13.69 15.24 10.10
C ALA A 272 -13.44 13.77 10.50
N LEU A 273 -12.21 13.45 10.90
CA LEU A 273 -11.83 12.16 11.44
C LEU A 273 -11.44 12.32 12.91
N PRO A 274 -12.31 11.96 13.87
CA PRO A 274 -11.95 12.04 15.29
C PRO A 274 -10.75 11.13 15.61
N ALA A 275 -9.94 11.55 16.58
CA ALA A 275 -8.90 10.69 17.12
C ALA A 275 -9.53 9.46 17.81
N LEU A 276 -8.99 8.28 17.53
CA LEU A 276 -9.51 7.02 18.05
C LEU A 276 -8.59 6.46 19.14
N PRO A 277 -9.14 5.98 20.27
CA PRO A 277 -8.35 5.29 21.28
C PRO A 277 -7.80 3.96 20.75
N GLY A 278 -6.77 3.44 21.40
CA GLY A 278 -6.02 2.26 20.91
C GLY A 278 -6.88 1.01 20.76
N ASP A 279 -7.85 0.80 21.67
CA ASP A 279 -8.79 -0.31 21.64
C ASP A 279 -9.76 -0.23 20.44
N VAL A 280 -10.16 0.98 20.04
CA VAL A 280 -10.96 1.19 18.82
C VAL A 280 -10.10 0.98 17.58
N ARG A 281 -8.86 1.49 17.54
CA ARG A 281 -7.96 1.32 16.38
C ARG A 281 -7.55 -0.14 16.11
N GLY A 282 -7.75 -1.02 17.08
CA GLY A 282 -7.48 -2.46 16.95
C GLY A 282 -8.61 -3.27 16.32
N ASP A 283 -9.77 -2.65 16.06
CA ASP A 283 -11.00 -3.34 15.66
C ASP A 283 -11.62 -2.62 14.44
N PRO A 284 -11.54 -3.22 13.23
CA PRO A 284 -12.09 -2.65 12.00
C PRO A 284 -13.56 -2.23 12.10
N ASP A 285 -14.41 -3.00 12.77
CA ASP A 285 -15.85 -2.72 12.89
C ASP A 285 -16.09 -1.49 13.78
N ARG A 286 -15.29 -1.35 14.85
CA ARG A 286 -15.34 -0.15 15.69
C ARG A 286 -14.81 1.08 14.97
N ILE A 287 -13.81 0.93 14.10
CA ILE A 287 -13.36 2.04 13.24
C ILE A 287 -14.47 2.41 12.25
N ALA A 288 -15.09 1.41 11.60
CA ALA A 288 -16.23 1.57 10.69
C ALA A 288 -17.32 2.44 11.32
N ALA A 289 -17.78 2.08 12.52
CA ALA A 289 -18.80 2.82 13.25
C ALA A 289 -18.38 4.25 13.64
N ARG A 290 -17.09 4.50 13.91
CA ARG A 290 -16.60 5.83 14.31
C ARG A 290 -16.36 6.77 13.14
N TYR A 291 -16.08 6.23 11.96
CA TYR A 291 -15.84 6.99 10.73
C TYR A 291 -16.98 6.83 9.71
N GLU A 292 -18.14 6.33 10.14
CA GLU A 292 -19.33 6.08 9.30
C GLU A 292 -19.64 7.22 8.34
N GLN A 293 -19.75 8.46 8.83
CA GLN A 293 -20.00 9.64 7.99
C GLN A 293 -18.98 9.80 6.84
N ALA A 294 -17.70 9.52 7.10
CA ALA A 294 -16.66 9.64 6.08
C ALA A 294 -16.77 8.52 5.04
N TYR A 295 -17.12 7.30 5.47
CA TYR A 295 -17.30 6.16 4.57
C TYR A 295 -18.58 6.29 3.74
N GLU A 296 -19.70 6.68 4.33
CA GLU A 296 -20.96 6.95 3.61
C GLU A 296 -20.77 8.04 2.55
N SER A 297 -20.04 9.11 2.89
CA SER A 297 -19.72 10.18 1.95
C SER A 297 -18.85 9.68 0.79
N LEU A 298 -17.92 8.77 1.07
CA LEU A 298 -17.03 8.18 0.05
C LEU A 298 -17.78 7.19 -0.86
N THR A 299 -18.67 6.36 -0.31
CA THR A 299 -19.44 5.40 -1.09
C THR A 299 -20.53 6.07 -1.92
N THR A 300 -21.17 7.12 -1.39
CA THR A 300 -22.17 7.90 -2.15
C THR A 300 -21.56 8.52 -3.41
N ALA A 301 -20.31 8.97 -3.34
CA ALA A 301 -19.60 9.52 -4.50
C ALA A 301 -19.39 8.50 -5.64
N VAL A 302 -19.47 7.21 -5.35
CA VAL A 302 -19.44 6.13 -6.35
C VAL A 302 -20.85 5.86 -6.87
N ASP A 303 -21.85 5.80 -5.99
CA ASP A 303 -23.24 5.48 -6.34
C ASP A 303 -23.90 6.56 -7.23
N GLU A 304 -23.41 7.81 -7.21
CA GLU A 304 -23.90 8.95 -8.02
C GLU A 304 -23.29 9.05 -9.43
N ARG A 305 -22.44 8.11 -9.85
CA ARG A 305 -21.85 8.06 -11.20
C ARG A 305 -22.76 7.40 -12.23
#